data_AF-A0A954EHR9-F1
#
_entry.id   AF-A0A954EHR9-F1
#
_cell.length_a   1.000
_cell.length_b   1.000
_cell.length_c   1.000
_cell.angle_alpha   90.00
_cell.angle_beta   90.00
_cell.angle_gamma   90.00
#
_symmetry.space_group_name_H-M   'P 1'
#
loop_
_entity.id
_entity.type
_entity.pdbx_description
1 polymer ?
#
loop_
_entity_poly.entity_id
_entity_poly.type
_entity_poly.pdbx_seq_one_letter_code
_entity_poly.pdbx_strand_id
1 'polypeptide(L)'
;MSKFPLAWVIGNVRGMTGTGEAVMQSAQHVSTFSGIDDALNVADDQPDLIVVCQQHPDEYTQAEVNQLLEQFPLTRTVCVVGRWCLSMRRTRDVWPPALLIEAEQAKSRIQRELDVFRGNRTPLPRTAALEEVYAFDFA
;
A
#
# COMPACT_ATOMS: atom_id res chain seq x y z
N MET A 1 14.11 -19.98 2.38
CA MET A 1 13.61 -19.48 3.68
C MET A 1 12.60 -18.39 3.38
N SER A 2 11.32 -18.59 3.73
CA SER A 2 10.29 -17.57 3.56
C SER A 2 10.55 -16.45 4.56
N LYS A 3 11.13 -15.34 4.10
CA LYS A 3 11.36 -14.15 4.93
C LYS A 3 10.02 -13.41 5.00
N PHE A 4 9.46 -13.31 6.20
CA PHE A 4 8.28 -12.49 6.43
C PHE A 4 8.70 -11.01 6.34
N PRO A 5 7.91 -10.13 5.71
CA PRO A 5 8.33 -8.75 5.46
C PRO A 5 8.30 -7.91 6.75
N LEU A 6 9.18 -6.91 6.81
CA LEU A 6 9.00 -5.72 7.66
C LEU A 6 7.92 -4.85 7.01
N ALA A 7 6.80 -4.64 7.72
CA ALA A 7 5.67 -3.89 7.18
C ALA A 7 5.45 -2.58 7.92
N TRP A 8 5.16 -1.52 7.17
CA TRP A 8 4.67 -0.25 7.69
C TRP A 8 3.20 -0.08 7.37
N VAL A 9 2.44 0.41 8.34
CA VAL A 9 1.04 0.81 8.17
C VAL A 9 0.95 2.30 8.46
N ILE A 10 0.57 3.08 7.46
CA ILE A 10 0.46 4.54 7.54
C ILE A 10 -1.01 4.92 7.50
N GLY A 11 -1.42 5.81 8.39
CA GLY A 11 -2.80 6.29 8.48
C GLY A 11 -3.71 5.40 9.31
N ASN A 12 -5.00 5.73 9.30
CA ASN A 12 -5.98 5.08 10.15
C ASN A 12 -6.57 3.83 9.46
N VAL A 13 -6.40 2.66 10.07
CA VAL A 13 -7.01 1.40 9.59
C VAL A 13 -8.48 1.24 9.98
N ARG A 14 -9.03 2.08 10.86
CA ARG A 14 -10.44 1.98 11.28
C ARG A 14 -11.35 2.19 10.07
N GLY A 15 -12.31 1.30 9.89
CA GLY A 15 -13.22 1.31 8.73
C GLY A 15 -12.61 0.75 7.43
N MET A 16 -11.33 0.38 7.41
CA MET A 16 -10.69 -0.32 6.30
C MET A 16 -10.76 -1.82 6.52
N THR A 17 -11.90 -2.42 6.17
CA THR A 17 -12.20 -3.82 6.47
C THR A 17 -11.10 -4.76 5.98
N GLY A 18 -10.48 -5.51 6.91
CA GLY A 18 -9.50 -6.54 6.59
C GLY A 18 -8.07 -6.06 6.32
N THR A 19 -7.81 -4.75 6.21
CA THR A 19 -6.46 -4.21 5.95
C THR A 19 -5.52 -4.46 7.14
N GLY A 20 -5.91 -4.01 8.33
CA GLY A 20 -5.08 -4.17 9.53
C GLY A 20 -4.83 -5.64 9.88
N GLU A 21 -5.87 -6.48 9.81
CA GLU A 21 -5.74 -7.92 10.07
C GLU A 21 -4.80 -8.61 9.08
N ALA A 22 -4.91 -8.31 7.78
CA ALA A 22 -4.08 -8.92 6.75
C ALA A 22 -2.59 -8.62 6.96
N VAL A 23 -2.25 -7.37 7.30
CA VAL A 23 -0.85 -6.97 7.56
C VAL A 23 -0.35 -7.59 8.87
N MET A 24 -1.13 -7.48 9.95
CA MET A 24 -0.71 -7.98 11.28
C MET A 24 -0.52 -9.50 11.32
N GLN A 25 -1.29 -10.27 10.54
CA GLN A 25 -1.18 -11.74 10.51
C GLN A 25 -0.02 -12.25 9.65
N SER A 26 0.57 -11.39 8.83
CA SER A 26 1.45 -11.82 7.74
C SER A 26 2.84 -11.20 7.73
N ALA A 27 3.06 -10.14 8.50
CA ALA A 27 4.36 -9.50 8.64
C ALA A 27 5.07 -9.97 9.91
N GLN A 28 6.40 -10.00 9.90
CA GLN A 28 7.20 -10.36 11.08
C GLN A 28 7.20 -9.23 12.11
N HIS A 29 7.20 -8.00 11.61
CA HIS A 29 7.24 -6.78 12.39
C HIS A 29 6.38 -5.74 11.68
N VAL A 30 5.54 -5.04 12.46
CA VAL A 30 4.63 -4.02 11.95
C VAL A 30 4.87 -2.73 12.72
N SER A 31 5.27 -1.68 12.01
CA SER A 31 5.34 -0.31 12.53
C SER A 31 4.14 0.47 12.04
N THR A 32 3.51 1.24 12.93
CA THR A 32 2.32 2.03 12.60
C THR A 32 2.61 3.52 12.73
N PHE A 33 2.17 4.31 11.75
CA PHE A 33 2.36 5.75 11.70
C PHE A 33 1.03 6.46 11.45
N SER A 34 0.83 7.65 12.01
CA SER A 34 -0.40 8.42 11.81
C SER A 34 -0.50 9.05 10.43
N GLY A 35 0.64 9.37 9.79
CA GLY A 35 0.70 9.99 8.47
C GLY A 35 2.01 9.70 7.75
N ILE A 36 2.11 10.13 6.49
CA ILE A 36 3.32 9.92 5.67
C ILE A 36 4.50 10.67 6.29
N ASP A 37 4.31 11.93 6.67
CA ASP A 37 5.35 12.72 7.33
C ASP A 37 5.94 12.04 8.57
N ASP A 38 5.10 11.47 9.44
CA ASP A 38 5.55 10.75 10.62
C ASP A 38 6.41 9.54 10.25
N ALA A 39 6.04 8.80 9.20
CA ALA A 39 6.78 7.64 8.73
C ALA A 39 8.14 8.02 8.13
N LEU A 40 8.19 9.12 7.36
CA LEU A 40 9.42 9.60 6.72
C LEU A 40 10.48 10.05 7.75
N ASN A 41 10.04 10.50 8.93
CA ASN A 41 10.92 10.97 10.00
C ASN A 41 11.63 9.85 10.79
N VAL A 42 11.21 8.58 10.65
CA VAL A 42 11.75 7.43 11.40
C VAL A 42 12.71 6.60 10.54
N ALA A 43 13.48 7.26 9.67
CA ALA A 43 14.24 6.71 8.53
C ALA A 43 15.30 5.61 8.82
N ASP A 44 15.41 5.09 10.04
CA ASP A 44 16.40 4.06 10.40
C ASP A 44 16.03 2.67 9.86
N ASP A 45 14.75 2.40 9.56
CA ASP A 45 14.27 1.11 9.06
C ASP A 45 13.85 1.17 7.58
N GLN A 46 14.20 0.15 6.81
CA GLN A 46 13.77 -0.01 5.41
C GLN A 46 12.67 -1.06 5.30
N PRO A 47 11.38 -0.66 5.16
CA PRO A 47 10.27 -1.60 5.05
C PRO A 47 10.32 -2.38 3.74
N ASP A 48 9.92 -3.65 3.80
CA ASP A 48 9.67 -4.46 2.60
C ASP A 48 8.29 -4.12 2.00
N LEU A 49 7.31 -3.82 2.87
CA LEU A 49 5.92 -3.49 2.51
C LEU A 49 5.46 -2.22 3.22
N ILE A 50 4.87 -1.27 2.49
CA ILE A 50 4.15 -0.11 3.04
C ILE A 50 2.68 -0.21 2.65
N VAL A 51 1.79 -0.13 3.63
CA VAL A 51 0.35 -0.05 3.43
C VAL A 51 -0.13 1.32 3.93
N VAL A 52 -0.54 2.18 3.00
CA VAL A 52 -1.08 3.51 3.30
C VAL A 52 -2.60 3.43 3.32
N CYS A 53 -3.23 3.98 4.35
CA CYS A 53 -4.69 4.00 4.50
C CYS A 53 -5.19 5.43 4.34
N GLN A 54 -5.81 5.72 3.19
CA GLN A 54 -6.37 7.03 2.90
C GLN A 54 -7.90 7.02 3.07
N GLN A 55 -8.39 7.67 4.11
CA GLN A 55 -9.80 7.74 4.51
C GLN A 55 -10.59 8.81 3.76
N HIS A 56 -9.97 9.95 3.46
CA HIS A 56 -10.64 11.05 2.77
C HIS A 56 -9.82 11.62 1.61
N PRO A 57 -10.48 12.36 0.70
CA PRO A 57 -9.76 13.06 -0.35
C PRO A 57 -8.77 14.07 0.21
N ASP A 58 -7.64 14.19 -0.49
CA ASP A 58 -6.57 15.15 -0.18
C ASP A 58 -5.91 14.98 1.20
N GLU A 59 -6.08 13.81 1.84
CA GLU A 59 -5.39 13.46 3.10
C GLU A 59 -3.87 13.43 2.94
N TYR A 60 -3.39 13.05 1.75
CA TYR A 60 -1.99 13.06 1.38
C TYR A 60 -1.80 13.86 0.11
N THR A 61 -0.79 14.73 0.11
CA THR A 61 -0.40 15.55 -1.02
C THR A 61 0.46 14.78 -2.01
N GLN A 62 0.55 15.25 -3.25
CA GLN A 62 1.46 14.70 -4.25
C GLN A 62 2.92 14.71 -3.77
N ALA A 63 3.32 15.75 -3.04
CA ALA A 63 4.69 15.89 -2.54
C ALA A 63 5.04 14.80 -1.52
N GLU A 64 4.17 14.57 -0.54
CA GLU A 64 4.35 13.50 0.46
C GLU A 64 4.41 12.11 -0.20
N VAL A 65 3.50 11.85 -1.15
CA VAL A 65 3.48 10.56 -1.86
C VAL A 65 4.74 10.36 -2.69
N ASN A 66 5.17 11.38 -3.43
CA ASN A 66 6.41 11.30 -4.22
C ASN A 66 7.62 11.07 -3.31
N GLN A 67 7.73 11.82 -2.21
CA GLN A 67 8.83 11.66 -1.25
C GLN A 67 8.87 10.26 -0.66
N LEU A 68 7.71 9.69 -0.29
CA LEU A 68 7.62 8.30 0.19
C LEU A 68 8.09 7.29 -0.86
N LEU A 69 7.66 7.45 -2.11
CA LEU A 69 8.02 6.53 -3.19
C LEU A 69 9.49 6.66 -3.61
N GLU A 70 10.07 7.85 -3.52
CA GLU A 70 11.47 8.15 -3.80
C GLU A 70 12.40 7.66 -2.69
N GLN A 71 12.02 7.81 -1.42
CA GLN A 71 12.79 7.33 -0.28
C GLN A 71 12.82 5.80 -0.22
N PHE A 72 11.74 5.15 -0.66
CA PHE A 72 11.60 3.70 -0.61
C PHE A 72 11.33 3.10 -2.01
N PRO A 73 12.25 3.20 -2.98
CA PRO A 73 11.98 2.85 -4.38
C PRO A 73 11.79 1.35 -4.62
N LEU A 74 12.38 0.51 -3.76
CA LEU A 74 12.31 -0.96 -3.86
C LEU A 74 11.21 -1.58 -2.98
N THR A 75 10.62 -0.78 -2.10
CA THR A 75 9.56 -1.23 -1.18
C THR A 75 8.26 -1.42 -1.94
N ARG A 76 7.55 -2.51 -1.62
CA ARG A 76 6.20 -2.72 -2.15
C ARG A 76 5.25 -1.77 -1.44
N THR A 77 4.44 -1.04 -2.19
CA THR A 77 3.54 -0.02 -1.62
C THR A 77 2.12 -0.26 -2.10
N VAL A 78 1.17 -0.24 -1.17
CA VAL A 78 -0.26 -0.29 -1.46
C VAL A 78 -0.95 0.85 -0.73
N CYS A 79 -1.66 1.69 -1.46
CA CYS A 79 -2.58 2.68 -0.92
C CYS A 79 -3.99 2.11 -0.93
N VAL A 80 -4.52 1.85 0.25
CA VAL A 80 -5.90 1.44 0.46
C VAL A 80 -6.76 2.68 0.66
N VAL A 81 -7.73 2.86 -0.21
CA VAL A 81 -8.63 4.02 -0.18
C VAL A 81 -9.99 3.66 0.40
N GLY A 82 -10.50 4.54 1.25
CA GLY A 82 -11.85 4.44 1.81
C GLY A 82 -12.93 4.77 0.78
N ARG A 83 -14.19 4.43 1.12
CA ARG A 83 -15.37 4.63 0.25
C ARG A 83 -15.56 6.06 -0.26
N TRP A 84 -15.13 7.04 0.52
CA TRP A 84 -15.24 8.46 0.20
C TRP A 84 -14.25 8.90 -0.88
N CYS A 85 -13.23 8.08 -1.16
CA CYS A 85 -12.19 8.33 -2.14
C CYS A 85 -12.44 7.63 -3.49
N LEU A 86 -13.51 6.84 -3.63
CA LEU A 86 -13.79 6.07 -4.86
C LEU A 86 -13.88 6.97 -6.10
N SER A 87 -14.45 8.17 -5.93
CA SER A 87 -14.57 9.16 -7.01
C SER A 87 -13.24 9.84 -7.37
N MET A 88 -12.21 9.77 -6.51
CA MET A 88 -10.91 10.40 -6.79
C MET A 88 -10.11 9.69 -7.88
N ARG A 89 -10.31 8.37 -8.05
CA ARG A 89 -9.60 7.57 -9.07
C ARG A 89 -9.73 8.10 -10.49
N ARG A 90 -10.75 8.93 -10.75
CA ARG A 90 -11.04 9.49 -12.08
C ARG A 90 -10.52 10.91 -12.26
N THR A 91 -10.16 11.59 -11.18
CA THR A 91 -10.00 13.06 -11.19
C THR A 91 -8.66 13.51 -10.59
N ARG A 92 -7.93 12.63 -9.90
CA ARG A 92 -6.68 12.96 -9.22
C ARG A 92 -5.64 11.86 -9.39
N ASP A 93 -4.44 12.26 -9.78
CA ASP A 93 -3.31 11.36 -10.07
C ASP A 93 -2.26 11.33 -8.94
N VAL A 94 -2.70 11.52 -7.69
CA VAL A 94 -1.80 11.55 -6.53
C VAL A 94 -1.04 10.23 -6.37
N TRP A 95 -1.77 9.11 -6.49
CA TRP A 95 -1.21 7.78 -6.39
C TRP A 95 -1.11 7.15 -7.79
N PRO A 96 0.00 6.49 -8.12
CA PRO A 96 0.06 5.62 -9.29
C PRO A 96 -1.06 4.55 -9.23
N PRO A 97 -1.78 4.30 -10.34
CA PRO A 97 -2.92 3.36 -10.34
C PRO A 97 -2.57 1.96 -9.84
N ALA A 98 -1.33 1.51 -10.08
CA ALA A 98 -0.83 0.21 -9.65
C ALA A 98 -0.74 0.03 -8.13
N LEU A 99 -0.71 1.13 -7.38
CA LEU A 99 -0.60 1.13 -5.92
C LEU A 99 -1.96 1.30 -5.25
N LEU A 100 -2.97 1.77 -5.97
CA LEU A 100 -4.23 2.19 -5.38
C LEU A 100 -5.29 1.07 -5.43
N ILE A 101 -5.85 0.74 -4.27
CA ILE A 101 -6.86 -0.31 -4.12
C ILE A 101 -8.00 0.13 -3.19
N GLU A 102 -9.20 -0.35 -3.44
CA GLU A 102 -10.36 -0.09 -2.59
C GLU A 102 -10.28 -0.93 -1.30
N ALA A 103 -10.79 -0.39 -0.19
CA ALA A 103 -10.78 -1.06 1.11
C ALA A 103 -11.35 -2.49 1.07
N GLU A 104 -12.42 -2.71 0.30
CA GLU A 104 -13.04 -4.03 0.12
C GLU A 104 -12.09 -5.07 -0.51
N GLN A 105 -11.09 -4.62 -1.27
CA GLN A 105 -10.14 -5.48 -1.97
C GLN A 105 -8.78 -5.58 -1.25
N ALA A 106 -8.56 -4.76 -0.21
CA ALA A 106 -7.29 -4.62 0.49
C ALA A 106 -6.70 -5.96 0.95
N LYS A 107 -7.51 -6.81 1.60
CA LYS A 107 -7.07 -8.12 2.07
C LYS A 107 -6.51 -8.98 0.93
N SER A 108 -7.23 -9.06 -0.19
CA SER A 108 -6.82 -9.86 -1.35
C SER A 108 -5.55 -9.31 -1.99
N ARG A 109 -5.45 -7.98 -2.10
CA ARG A 109 -4.27 -7.30 -2.64
C ARG A 109 -3.03 -7.56 -1.78
N ILE A 110 -3.14 -7.32 -0.48
CA ILE A 110 -2.04 -7.54 0.48
C ILE A 110 -1.60 -9.01 0.42
N GLN A 111 -2.53 -9.96 0.31
CA GLN A 111 -2.17 -11.38 0.14
C GLN A 111 -1.33 -11.63 -1.12
N ARG A 112 -1.66 -10.99 -2.25
CA ARG A 112 -0.87 -11.12 -3.48
C ARG A 112 0.52 -10.51 -3.35
N GLU A 113 0.65 -9.38 -2.67
CA GLU A 113 1.96 -8.77 -2.37
C GLU A 113 2.82 -9.73 -1.54
N LEU A 114 2.22 -10.43 -0.57
CA LEU A 114 2.87 -11.45 0.23
C LEU A 114 3.28 -12.67 -0.60
N ASP A 115 2.45 -13.08 -1.55
CA ASP A 115 2.78 -14.18 -2.47
C ASP A 115 3.93 -13.82 -3.41
N VAL A 116 4.11 -12.54 -3.74
CA VAL A 116 5.31 -12.06 -4.45
C VAL A 116 6.56 -12.23 -3.58
N PHE A 117 6.53 -11.87 -2.30
CA PHE A 117 7.67 -12.11 -1.40
C PHE A 117 8.01 -13.59 -1.23
N ARG A 118 7.01 -14.47 -1.34
CA ARG A 118 7.18 -15.92 -1.31
C ARG A 118 7.68 -16.51 -2.63
N GLY A 119 7.76 -15.71 -3.70
CA GLY A 119 8.12 -16.15 -5.05
C GLY A 119 7.02 -16.91 -5.78
N ASN A 120 5.77 -16.87 -5.28
CA ASN A 120 4.63 -17.56 -5.87
C ASN A 120 3.93 -16.73 -6.96
N ARG A 121 4.31 -15.47 -7.12
CA ARG A 121 3.68 -14.53 -8.05
C ARG A 121 4.67 -13.49 -8.56
N THR A 122 4.48 -13.04 -9.80
CA THR A 122 5.29 -11.97 -10.40
C THR A 122 4.93 -10.62 -9.79
N PRO A 123 5.91 -9.76 -9.44
CA PRO A 123 5.66 -8.43 -8.94
C PRO A 123 4.92 -7.54 -9.94
N LEU A 124 3.90 -6.80 -9.49
CA LEU A 124 3.33 -5.69 -10.26
C LEU A 124 4.27 -4.46 -10.19
N PRO A 125 4.74 -3.90 -11.32
CA PRO A 125 5.55 -2.69 -11.32
C PRO A 125 4.69 -1.45 -11.02
N ARG A 126 5.30 -0.40 -10.45
CA ARG A 126 4.60 0.86 -10.13
C ARG A 126 4.04 1.58 -11.35
N THR A 127 4.66 1.32 -12.51
CA THR A 127 4.29 1.88 -13.81
C THR A 127 3.27 1.03 -14.56
N ALA A 128 2.73 -0.03 -13.94
CA ALA A 128 1.79 -0.92 -14.58
C ALA A 128 0.55 -0.16 -15.09
N ALA A 129 0.14 -0.48 -16.31
CA ALA A 129 -1.11 0.01 -16.90
C ALA A 129 -2.32 -0.65 -16.23
N LEU A 130 -3.52 -0.06 -16.40
CA LEU A 130 -4.74 -0.53 -15.74
C LEU A 130 -5.07 -1.99 -16.08
N GLU A 131 -4.75 -2.44 -17.29
CA GLU A 131 -4.93 -3.83 -17.73
C GLU A 131 -4.05 -4.80 -16.93
N GLU A 132 -2.80 -4.42 -16.67
CA GLU A 132 -1.86 -5.21 -15.86
C GLU A 132 -2.28 -5.21 -14.38
N VAL A 133 -2.77 -4.08 -13.88
CA VAL A 133 -3.36 -3.98 -12.53
C VAL A 133 -4.55 -4.94 -12.42
N TYR A 134 -5.46 -4.93 -13.40
CA TYR A 134 -6.62 -5.82 -13.41
C TYR A 134 -6.21 -7.29 -13.45
N ALA A 135 -5.27 -7.66 -14.33
CA ALA A 135 -4.75 -9.02 -14.39
C ALA A 135 -4.12 -9.45 -13.06
N PHE A 136 -3.40 -8.55 -12.39
CA PHE A 136 -2.87 -8.84 -11.07
C PHE A 136 -3.99 -9.00 -10.02
N ASP A 137 -5.01 -8.15 -10.01
CA ASP A 137 -6.01 -8.17 -8.95
C ASP A 137 -7.16 -9.16 -9.14
N PHE A 138 -7.34 -9.71 -10.34
CA PHE A 138 -8.51 -10.55 -10.64
C PHE A 138 -8.22 -11.83 -11.42
N ALA A 139 -6.99 -12.06 -11.88
CA ALA A 139 -6.56 -13.36 -12.40
C ALA A 139 -5.98 -14.25 -11.29
#